data_AF-A0A9D7V005-F1
#
_entry.id   AF-A0A9D7V005-F1
#
_cell.length_a   1.000
_cell.length_b   1.000
_cell.length_c   1.000
_cell.angle_alpha   90.00
_cell.angle_beta   90.00
_cell.angle_gamma   90.00
#
_symmetry.space_group_name_H-M   'P 1'
#
loop_
_entity.id
_entity.type
_entity.pdbx_description
1 polymer ?
#
loop_
_entity_poly.entity_id
_entity_poly.type
_entity_poly.pdbx_seq_one_letter_code
_entity_poly.pdbx_strand_id
1 'polypeptide(L)'
;MSAFANGWSAIKIGQLSDNFLHMEKSMPLEYTPEFEARVQAWVEARLKPKRIPHVRGVVETADWMAQLYAPHQRMQARLAAWIHDAAKKLPDEELIRLAKLHHLPISEGEKMVPMLLHGAVGYMLAAQEFGLDDPQLQTACAYHTTGDPTMNALDMIVYVADLIEPTRDFPGVDALRTAAQVSLEVVTLMATDFTLRYLIERGKYIDPRPVHLHNRLVQAGVTYTRN
;
A
#
# COMPACT_ATOMS: atom_id res chain seq x y z
N MET A 1 52.71 19.55 42.34
CA MET A 1 53.79 19.36 41.34
C MET A 1 53.27 18.36 40.32
N SER A 2 53.27 18.76 39.06
CA SER A 2 52.69 18.02 37.93
C SER A 2 53.70 17.05 37.31
N ALA A 3 53.16 16.03 36.61
CA ALA A 3 53.71 15.20 35.51
C ALA A 3 52.93 13.87 35.59
N PHE A 4 52.26 13.35 34.56
CA PHE A 4 52.62 13.09 33.17
C PHE A 4 51.33 13.15 32.31
N ALA A 5 51.28 13.95 31.23
CA ALA A 5 51.70 13.63 29.86
C ALA A 5 50.77 12.65 29.09
N ASN A 6 49.72 13.24 28.52
CA ASN A 6 49.19 13.16 27.14
C ASN A 6 49.49 11.96 26.22
N GLY A 7 48.40 11.52 25.59
CA GLY A 7 48.28 10.86 24.28
C GLY A 7 46.94 10.13 24.30
N TRP A 8 45.88 10.49 23.57
CA TRP A 8 45.79 10.87 22.16
C TRP A 8 44.57 11.79 21.93
N SER A 9 44.76 12.85 21.15
CA SER A 9 43.73 13.58 20.39
C SER A 9 43.35 12.75 19.14
N ALA A 10 42.19 12.81 18.50
CA ALA A 10 40.96 13.59 18.63
C ALA A 10 39.93 12.97 17.67
N ILE A 11 38.64 12.97 18.00
CA ILE A 11 37.56 13.33 17.06
C ILE A 11 36.51 14.09 17.87
N LYS A 12 36.28 15.35 17.51
CA LYS A 12 35.23 16.20 18.11
C LYS A 12 33.87 15.66 17.70
N ILE A 13 33.13 15.09 18.65
CA ILE A 13 31.67 14.95 18.53
C ILE A 13 31.10 16.31 18.96
N GLY A 14 30.63 17.07 17.98
CA GLY A 14 29.92 18.33 18.20
C GLY A 14 28.74 18.11 19.12
N GLN A 15 28.57 19.06 20.03
CA GLN A 15 27.59 19.09 21.11
C GLN A 15 26.17 18.82 20.57
N LEU A 16 25.56 17.75 21.06
CA LEU A 16 24.11 17.68 21.16
C LEU A 16 23.70 18.77 22.16
N SER A 17 23.13 19.86 21.66
CA SER A 17 22.44 20.81 22.52
C SER A 17 21.14 20.16 22.97
N ASP A 18 20.99 20.00 24.29
CA ASP A 18 19.74 19.69 24.95
C ASP A 18 18.66 20.69 24.53
N ASN A 19 17.78 20.27 23.63
CA ASN A 19 16.48 20.89 23.39
C ASN A 19 15.41 19.80 23.48
N PHE A 20 15.31 19.20 24.66
CA PHE A 20 14.08 18.56 25.11
C PHE A 20 13.27 19.60 25.88
N LEU A 21 12.34 20.26 25.19
CA LEU A 21 11.11 20.79 25.76
C LEU A 21 10.23 21.31 24.62
N HIS A 22 8.97 20.85 24.62
CA HIS A 22 7.91 21.07 23.64
C HIS A 22 7.97 20.13 22.41
N MET A 23 7.49 18.90 22.61
CA MET A 23 6.66 18.28 21.57
C MET A 23 5.47 19.21 21.34
N GLU A 24 5.61 20.16 20.43
CA GLU A 24 4.46 20.67 19.71
C GLU A 24 3.72 19.44 19.20
N LYS A 25 2.41 19.36 19.48
CA LYS A 25 1.55 18.44 18.74
C LYS A 25 1.76 18.81 17.28
N SER A 26 2.56 18.00 16.57
CA SER A 26 2.80 18.20 15.16
C SER A 26 1.44 18.36 14.50
N MET A 27 1.27 19.45 13.75
CA MET A 27 0.12 19.57 12.87
C MET A 27 -0.04 18.25 12.11
N PRO A 28 -1.27 17.75 11.90
CA PRO A 28 -1.47 16.52 11.15
C PRO A 28 -0.73 16.65 9.82
N LEU A 29 0.03 15.61 9.46
CA LEU A 29 0.86 15.62 8.25
C LEU A 29 -0.02 15.98 7.06
N GLU A 30 0.17 17.16 6.49
CA GLU A 30 -0.62 17.60 5.34
C GLU A 30 -0.02 16.98 4.08
N TYR A 31 -0.83 16.22 3.34
CA TYR A 31 -0.41 15.60 2.09
C TYR A 31 -0.45 16.62 0.96
N THR A 32 0.67 17.30 0.74
CA THR A 32 0.83 18.28 -0.35
C THR A 32 1.40 17.63 -1.63
N PRO A 33 1.30 18.29 -2.79
CA PRO A 33 1.97 17.84 -4.01
C PRO A 33 3.50 17.69 -3.85
N GLU A 34 4.15 18.53 -3.04
CA GLU A 34 5.59 18.43 -2.75
C GLU A 34 5.91 17.18 -1.92
N PHE A 35 5.03 16.83 -0.98
CA PHE A 35 5.15 15.59 -0.23
C PHE A 35 4.99 14.38 -1.16
N GLU A 36 3.98 14.39 -2.04
CA GLU A 36 3.78 13.34 -3.04
C GLU A 36 5.01 13.17 -3.94
N ALA A 37 5.61 14.27 -4.43
CA ALA A 37 6.79 14.20 -5.29
C ALA A 37 7.99 13.51 -4.60
N ARG A 38 8.16 13.72 -3.29
CA ARG A 38 9.19 13.02 -2.49
C ARG A 38 8.89 11.53 -2.37
N VAL A 39 7.62 11.16 -2.12
CA VAL A 39 7.18 9.77 -2.06
C VAL A 39 7.37 9.08 -3.42
N GLN A 40 6.97 9.73 -4.51
CA GLN A 40 7.18 9.24 -5.87
C GLN A 40 8.65 8.92 -6.13
N ALA A 41 9.56 9.88 -5.88
CA ALA A 41 11.00 9.68 -6.13
C ALA A 41 11.55 8.49 -5.31
N TRP A 42 11.11 8.36 -4.06
CA TRP A 42 11.50 7.28 -3.16
C TRP A 42 10.97 5.90 -3.62
N VAL A 43 9.74 5.84 -4.12
CA VAL A 43 9.13 4.62 -4.66
C VAL A 43 9.82 4.23 -5.97
N GLU A 44 9.99 5.15 -6.92
CA GLU A 44 10.56 4.84 -8.23
C GLU A 44 11.98 4.27 -8.13
N ALA A 45 12.80 4.78 -7.19
CA ALA A 45 14.12 4.23 -6.87
C ALA A 45 14.08 2.78 -6.30
N ARG A 46 12.91 2.34 -5.81
CA ARG A 46 12.68 1.01 -5.26
C ARG A 46 12.04 0.03 -6.24
N LEU A 47 11.53 0.49 -7.37
CA LEU A 47 10.87 -0.38 -8.34
C LEU A 47 11.83 -0.95 -9.37
N LYS A 48 11.45 -2.07 -9.99
CA LYS A 48 12.06 -2.49 -11.26
C LYS A 48 11.56 -1.53 -12.36
N PRO A 49 12.38 -1.18 -13.37
CA PRO A 49 11.97 -0.22 -14.42
C PRO A 49 10.62 -0.55 -15.07
N LYS A 50 10.36 -1.85 -15.32
CA LYS A 50 9.09 -2.33 -15.90
C LYS A 50 7.84 -2.11 -15.03
N ARG A 51 8.00 -1.81 -13.73
CA ARG A 51 6.90 -1.62 -12.78
C ARG A 51 6.54 -0.14 -12.62
N ILE A 52 7.40 0.78 -13.06
CA ILE A 52 7.16 2.23 -12.95
C ILE A 52 5.92 2.66 -13.75
N PRO A 53 5.72 2.24 -15.03
CA PRO A 53 4.52 2.61 -15.77
C PRO A 53 3.23 2.12 -15.10
N HIS A 54 3.28 0.90 -14.56
CA HIS A 54 2.18 0.31 -13.82
C HIS A 54 1.82 1.17 -12.58
N VAL A 55 2.77 1.47 -11.71
CA VAL A 55 2.51 2.27 -10.49
C VAL A 55 1.98 3.67 -10.84
N ARG A 56 2.51 4.32 -11.88
CA ARG A 56 1.98 5.60 -12.38
C ARG A 56 0.52 5.46 -12.84
N GLY A 57 0.21 4.39 -13.58
CA GLY A 57 -1.16 4.05 -13.97
C GLY A 57 -2.09 3.83 -12.78
N VAL A 58 -1.62 3.15 -11.73
CA VAL A 58 -2.39 2.96 -10.48
C VAL A 58 -2.67 4.31 -9.81
N VAL A 59 -1.68 5.21 -9.75
CA VAL A 59 -1.83 6.54 -9.15
C VAL A 59 -2.87 7.38 -9.90
N GLU A 60 -2.80 7.42 -11.22
CA GLU A 60 -3.77 8.14 -12.06
C GLU A 60 -5.19 7.55 -11.92
N THR A 61 -5.29 6.23 -11.89
CA THR A 61 -6.57 5.52 -11.73
C THR A 61 -7.17 5.74 -10.35
N ALA A 62 -6.36 5.63 -9.29
CA ALA A 62 -6.79 5.87 -7.91
C ALA A 62 -7.20 7.33 -7.70
N ASP A 63 -6.50 8.29 -8.31
CA ASP A 63 -6.86 9.71 -8.27
C ASP A 63 -8.22 9.97 -8.92
N TRP A 64 -8.47 9.37 -10.08
CA TRP A 64 -9.76 9.46 -10.77
C TRP A 64 -10.89 8.84 -9.94
N MET A 65 -10.69 7.62 -9.42
CA MET A 65 -11.69 6.95 -8.58
C MET A 65 -11.97 7.71 -7.27
N ALA A 66 -10.94 8.28 -6.65
CA ALA A 66 -11.10 9.08 -5.44
C ALA A 66 -11.91 10.35 -5.68
N GLN A 67 -11.78 11.00 -6.85
CA GLN A 67 -12.64 12.14 -7.20
C GLN A 67 -14.13 11.76 -7.26
N LEU A 68 -14.44 10.52 -7.67
CA LEU A 68 -15.82 10.02 -7.75
C LEU A 68 -16.38 9.58 -6.40
N TYR A 69 -15.59 8.84 -5.61
CA TYR A 69 -16.10 8.10 -4.45
C TYR A 69 -15.60 8.62 -3.10
N ALA A 70 -14.48 9.33 -3.06
CA ALA A 70 -13.85 9.79 -1.82
C ALA A 70 -13.03 11.08 -2.01
N PRO A 71 -13.64 12.20 -2.44
CA PRO A 71 -12.89 13.39 -2.86
C PRO A 71 -12.05 14.02 -1.73
N HIS A 72 -12.45 13.82 -0.48
CA HIS A 72 -11.72 14.25 0.71
C HIS A 72 -10.49 13.40 1.02
N GLN A 73 -10.35 12.22 0.40
CA GLN A 73 -9.21 11.28 0.53
C GLN A 73 -8.34 11.23 -0.73
N ARG A 74 -8.49 12.20 -1.64
CA ARG A 74 -7.81 12.18 -2.95
C ARG A 74 -6.29 12.05 -2.83
N MET A 75 -5.66 12.82 -1.93
CA MET A 75 -4.22 12.75 -1.72
C MET A 75 -3.80 11.43 -1.07
N GLN A 76 -4.60 10.90 -0.15
CA GLN A 76 -4.36 9.58 0.43
C GLN A 76 -4.39 8.48 -0.64
N ALA A 77 -5.36 8.52 -1.56
CA ALA A 77 -5.46 7.54 -2.65
C ALA A 77 -4.21 7.55 -3.54
N ARG A 78 -3.71 8.74 -3.89
CA ARG A 78 -2.47 8.88 -4.66
C ARG A 78 -1.26 8.34 -3.91
N LEU A 79 -1.11 8.68 -2.63
CA LEU A 79 0.02 8.22 -1.81
C LEU A 79 -0.01 6.70 -1.60
N ALA A 80 -1.15 6.12 -1.26
CA ALA A 80 -1.30 4.67 -1.15
C ALA A 80 -0.99 3.98 -2.49
N ALA A 81 -1.46 4.53 -3.61
CA ALA A 81 -1.16 4.02 -4.94
C ALA A 81 0.34 4.10 -5.29
N TRP A 82 1.07 5.13 -4.84
CA TRP A 82 2.54 5.12 -4.96
C TRP A 82 3.16 4.01 -4.11
N ILE A 83 2.72 3.87 -2.86
CA ILE A 83 3.38 3.04 -1.85
C ILE A 83 3.07 1.54 -2.00
N HIS A 84 1.92 1.16 -2.56
CA HIS A 84 1.38 -0.23 -2.52
C HIS A 84 2.39 -1.30 -2.94
N ASP A 85 3.28 -0.97 -3.87
CA ASP A 85 4.26 -1.86 -4.48
C ASP A 85 5.72 -1.57 -4.10
N ALA A 86 5.96 -0.65 -3.17
CA ALA A 86 7.31 -0.19 -2.82
C ALA A 86 8.23 -1.34 -2.37
N ALA A 87 7.66 -2.40 -1.79
CA ALA A 87 8.39 -3.60 -1.37
C ALA A 87 8.30 -4.77 -2.38
N LYS A 88 7.68 -4.60 -3.55
CA LYS A 88 7.43 -5.68 -4.54
C LYS A 88 8.69 -6.36 -5.07
N LYS A 89 9.83 -5.68 -5.03
CA LYS A 89 11.12 -6.22 -5.48
C LYS A 89 11.82 -7.08 -4.43
N LEU A 90 11.39 -7.04 -3.16
CA LEU A 90 12.04 -7.77 -2.09
C LEU A 90 11.73 -9.28 -2.22
N PRO A 91 12.72 -10.15 -1.93
CA PRO A 91 12.46 -11.59 -1.89
C PRO A 91 11.60 -11.96 -0.67
N ASP A 92 10.92 -13.10 -0.77
CA ASP A 92 10.02 -13.63 0.27
C ASP A 92 10.66 -13.68 1.67
N GLU A 93 11.92 -14.13 1.75
CA GLU A 93 12.67 -14.19 3.01
C GLU A 93 12.85 -12.82 3.67
N GLU A 94 13.10 -11.79 2.85
CA GLU A 94 13.29 -10.42 3.33
C GLU A 94 11.96 -9.79 3.76
N LEU A 95 10.88 -10.07 3.04
CA LEU A 95 9.52 -9.66 3.44
C LEU A 95 9.17 -10.23 4.82
N ILE A 96 9.40 -11.53 5.04
CA ILE A 96 9.17 -12.17 6.34
C ILE A 96 10.09 -11.58 7.42
N ARG A 97 11.37 -11.37 7.10
CA ARG A 97 12.34 -10.83 8.06
C ARG A 97 11.93 -9.43 8.52
N LEU A 98 11.56 -8.54 7.59
CA LEU A 98 11.10 -7.20 7.90
C LEU A 98 9.78 -7.21 8.67
N ALA A 99 8.82 -8.04 8.26
CA ALA A 99 7.54 -8.16 8.96
C ALA A 99 7.76 -8.58 10.43
N LYS A 100 8.62 -9.57 10.69
CA LYS A 100 8.95 -10.00 12.06
C LYS A 100 9.71 -8.93 12.85
N LEU A 101 10.70 -8.29 12.23
CA LEU A 101 11.53 -7.26 12.88
C LEU A 101 10.68 -6.07 13.34
N HIS A 102 9.67 -5.71 12.56
CA HIS A 102 8.79 -4.58 12.84
C HIS A 102 7.45 -4.99 13.47
N HIS A 103 7.34 -6.24 13.95
CA HIS A 103 6.16 -6.76 14.63
C HIS A 103 4.86 -6.62 13.82
N LEU A 104 4.95 -6.67 12.49
CA LEU A 104 3.77 -6.72 11.64
C LEU A 104 3.05 -8.07 11.84
N PRO A 105 1.71 -8.08 11.90
CA PRO A 105 0.97 -9.34 11.90
C PRO A 105 1.25 -10.09 10.59
N ILE A 106 1.39 -11.42 10.69
CA ILE A 106 1.59 -12.32 9.56
C ILE A 106 0.50 -13.38 9.62
N SER A 107 -0.44 -13.33 8.70
CA SER A 107 -1.53 -14.30 8.58
C SER A 107 -1.02 -15.66 8.11
N GLU A 108 -1.83 -16.73 8.26
CA GLU A 108 -1.47 -18.03 7.70
C GLU A 108 -1.32 -17.98 6.17
N GLY A 109 -2.14 -17.18 5.48
CA GLY A 109 -2.00 -16.99 4.04
C GLY A 109 -0.70 -16.31 3.65
N GLU A 110 -0.24 -15.33 4.44
CA GLU A 110 1.06 -14.67 4.25
C GLU A 110 2.25 -15.57 4.60
N LYS A 111 2.09 -16.54 5.52
CA LYS A 111 3.12 -17.57 5.72
C LYS A 111 3.24 -18.50 4.51
N MET A 112 2.11 -18.86 3.90
CA MET A 112 2.06 -19.73 2.73
C MET A 112 2.51 -19.02 1.44
N VAL A 113 2.18 -17.73 1.31
CA VAL A 113 2.53 -16.89 0.16
C VAL A 113 3.14 -15.57 0.67
N PRO A 114 4.44 -15.56 1.00
CA PRO A 114 5.10 -14.40 1.62
C PRO A 114 5.03 -13.12 0.80
N MET A 115 4.97 -13.24 -0.52
CA MET A 115 4.77 -12.13 -1.43
C MET A 115 3.50 -11.30 -1.12
N LEU A 116 2.50 -11.83 -0.40
CA LEU A 116 1.33 -11.05 0.04
C LEU A 116 1.70 -9.93 1.04
N LEU A 117 2.84 -10.03 1.73
CA LEU A 117 3.29 -9.03 2.71
C LEU A 117 3.78 -7.70 2.09
N HIS A 118 4.03 -7.64 0.78
CA HIS A 118 4.67 -6.46 0.17
C HIS A 118 3.88 -5.16 0.37
N GLY A 119 2.54 -5.20 0.43
CA GLY A 119 1.74 -4.01 0.70
C GLY A 119 1.99 -3.46 2.11
N ALA A 120 1.91 -4.33 3.12
CA ALA A 120 2.13 -3.96 4.52
C ALA A 120 3.59 -3.55 4.79
N VAL A 121 4.56 -4.28 4.23
CA VAL A 121 5.99 -3.94 4.33
C VAL A 121 6.30 -2.65 3.58
N GLY A 122 5.68 -2.42 2.42
CA GLY A 122 5.82 -1.19 1.64
C GLY A 122 5.40 0.04 2.42
N TYR A 123 4.21 -0.01 3.05
CA TYR A 123 3.75 1.04 3.95
C TYR A 123 4.68 1.24 5.14
N MET A 124 5.09 0.15 5.81
CA MET A 124 6.00 0.23 6.97
C MET A 124 7.30 0.96 6.62
N LEU A 125 7.91 0.66 5.46
CA LEU A 125 9.12 1.34 5.01
C LEU A 125 8.87 2.83 4.70
N ALA A 126 7.74 3.16 4.08
CA ALA A 126 7.37 4.54 3.81
C ALA A 126 7.08 5.32 5.11
N ALA A 127 6.43 4.69 6.09
CA ALA A 127 6.16 5.27 7.38
C ALA A 127 7.44 5.63 8.14
N GLN A 128 8.45 4.76 8.08
CA GLN A 128 9.77 5.06 8.66
C GLN A 128 10.51 6.19 7.94
N GLU A 129 10.46 6.23 6.61
CA GLU A 129 11.12 7.28 5.83
C GLU A 129 10.49 8.65 6.04
N PHE A 130 9.16 8.71 5.99
CA PHE A 130 8.42 9.97 5.88
C PHE A 130 7.70 10.38 7.16
N GLY A 131 7.78 9.58 8.23
CA GLY A 131 7.05 9.82 9.47
C GLY A 131 5.54 9.70 9.31
N LEU A 132 5.07 8.75 8.48
CA LEU A 132 3.64 8.51 8.30
C LEU A 132 3.05 7.83 9.53
N ASP A 133 1.92 8.34 10.00
CA ASP A 133 1.06 7.71 11.00
C ASP A 133 -0.40 7.87 10.55
N ASP A 134 -0.74 7.16 9.46
CA ASP A 134 -2.08 7.18 8.86
C ASP A 134 -2.59 5.74 8.68
N PRO A 135 -3.50 5.28 9.57
CA PRO A 135 -4.07 3.95 9.50
C PRO A 135 -4.84 3.66 8.20
N GLN A 136 -5.40 4.68 7.54
CA GLN A 136 -6.14 4.50 6.28
C GLN A 136 -5.17 4.24 5.12
N LEU A 137 -4.04 4.96 5.07
CA LEU A 137 -2.96 4.64 4.14
C LEU A 137 -2.38 3.24 4.39
N GLN A 138 -2.25 2.87 5.67
CA GLN A 138 -1.76 1.56 6.07
C GLN A 138 -2.63 0.43 5.52
N THR A 139 -3.95 0.49 5.75
CA THR A 139 -4.87 -0.55 5.27
C THR A 139 -4.97 -0.57 3.76
N ALA A 140 -4.97 0.60 3.11
CA ALA A 140 -5.08 0.68 1.65
C ALA A 140 -3.87 0.02 0.97
N CYS A 141 -2.67 0.21 1.53
CA CYS A 141 -1.48 -0.49 1.07
C CYS A 141 -1.51 -1.98 1.45
N ALA A 142 -1.86 -2.33 2.69
CA ALA A 142 -1.80 -3.72 3.16
C ALA A 142 -2.80 -4.64 2.46
N TYR A 143 -3.99 -4.14 2.11
CA TYR A 143 -5.08 -4.93 1.55
C TYR A 143 -5.15 -4.90 0.03
N HIS A 144 -4.29 -4.15 -0.67
CA HIS A 144 -4.42 -3.98 -2.12
C HIS A 144 -4.32 -5.29 -2.94
N THR A 145 -3.71 -6.36 -2.41
CA THR A 145 -3.57 -7.62 -3.16
C THR A 145 -4.71 -8.60 -2.91
N THR A 146 -5.12 -8.76 -1.66
CA THR A 146 -6.09 -9.78 -1.23
C THR A 146 -7.48 -9.20 -0.99
N GLY A 147 -7.56 -7.87 -0.84
CA GLY A 147 -8.67 -7.22 -0.17
C GLY A 147 -8.77 -7.64 1.30
N ASP A 148 -9.81 -7.14 1.96
CA ASP A 148 -10.21 -7.53 3.32
C ASP A 148 -11.71 -7.26 3.54
N PRO A 149 -12.46 -8.09 4.28
CA PRO A 149 -13.85 -7.82 4.60
C PRO A 149 -14.07 -6.53 5.40
N THR A 150 -13.05 -5.85 5.93
CA THR A 150 -13.19 -4.54 6.60
C THR A 150 -12.81 -3.36 5.72
N MET A 151 -12.52 -3.56 4.43
CA MET A 151 -12.10 -2.46 3.54
C MET A 151 -13.07 -1.28 3.58
N ASN A 152 -12.48 -0.08 3.63
CA ASN A 152 -13.14 1.20 3.44
C ASN A 152 -13.06 1.65 1.96
N ALA A 153 -13.61 2.82 1.64
CA ALA A 153 -13.59 3.35 0.27
C ALA A 153 -12.18 3.53 -0.30
N LEU A 154 -11.23 4.06 0.48
CA LEU A 154 -9.83 4.23 0.07
C LEU A 154 -9.17 2.88 -0.23
N ASP A 155 -9.39 1.87 0.61
CA ASP A 155 -8.84 0.53 0.40
C ASP A 155 -9.38 -0.09 -0.90
N MET A 156 -10.69 0.02 -1.13
CA MET A 156 -11.34 -0.47 -2.35
C MET A 156 -10.83 0.26 -3.60
N ILE A 157 -10.61 1.57 -3.52
CA ILE A 157 -10.06 2.38 -4.61
C ILE A 157 -8.68 1.85 -5.02
N VAL A 158 -7.78 1.65 -4.06
CA VAL A 158 -6.42 1.17 -4.37
C VAL A 158 -6.42 -0.28 -4.87
N TYR A 159 -7.23 -1.15 -4.25
CA TYR A 159 -7.43 -2.54 -4.68
C TYR A 159 -7.92 -2.63 -6.14
N VAL A 160 -8.92 -1.83 -6.51
CA VAL A 160 -9.47 -1.83 -7.87
C VAL A 160 -8.50 -1.15 -8.85
N ALA A 161 -7.87 -0.04 -8.47
CA ALA A 161 -6.95 0.70 -9.33
C ALA A 161 -5.76 -0.16 -9.77
N ASP A 162 -5.17 -0.98 -8.89
CA ASP A 162 -4.10 -1.93 -9.25
C ASP A 162 -4.52 -2.90 -10.36
N LEU A 163 -5.79 -3.31 -10.35
CA LEU A 163 -6.33 -4.27 -11.30
C LEU A 163 -6.75 -3.66 -12.64
N ILE A 164 -7.18 -2.39 -12.67
CA ILE A 164 -7.81 -1.79 -13.88
C ILE A 164 -6.97 -0.72 -14.57
N GLU A 165 -5.81 -0.34 -14.00
CA GLU A 165 -4.96 0.71 -14.56
C GLU A 165 -4.62 0.50 -16.05
N PRO A 166 -4.33 1.58 -16.82
CA PRO A 166 -4.30 1.53 -18.28
C PRO A 166 -3.31 0.55 -18.90
N THR A 167 -2.24 0.18 -18.21
CA THR A 167 -1.25 -0.79 -18.69
C THR A 167 -1.66 -2.24 -18.50
N ARG A 168 -2.76 -2.52 -17.78
CA ARG A 168 -3.34 -3.85 -17.67
C ARG A 168 -4.10 -4.24 -18.95
N ASP A 169 -3.81 -5.45 -19.43
CA ASP A 169 -4.46 -6.06 -20.59
C ASP A 169 -4.77 -7.53 -20.28
N PHE A 170 -6.04 -7.83 -20.05
CA PHE A 170 -6.55 -9.19 -19.84
C PHE A 170 -8.06 -9.29 -20.13
N PRO A 171 -8.58 -10.48 -20.42
CA PRO A 171 -10.00 -10.68 -20.68
C PRO A 171 -10.89 -10.18 -19.53
N GLY A 172 -11.78 -9.22 -19.83
CA GLY A 172 -12.72 -8.64 -18.86
C GLY A 172 -12.28 -7.34 -18.20
N VAL A 173 -11.06 -6.84 -18.45
CA VAL A 173 -10.59 -5.57 -17.85
C VAL A 173 -11.48 -4.38 -18.22
N ASP A 174 -12.01 -4.32 -19.45
CA ASP A 174 -12.86 -3.21 -19.88
C ASP A 174 -14.24 -3.20 -19.19
N ALA A 175 -14.77 -4.39 -18.85
CA ALA A 175 -15.97 -4.50 -18.04
C ALA A 175 -15.74 -3.98 -16.61
N LEU A 176 -14.56 -4.26 -16.03
CA LEU A 176 -14.17 -3.70 -14.73
C LEU A 176 -14.02 -2.17 -14.80
N ARG A 177 -13.35 -1.64 -15.84
CA ARG A 177 -13.20 -0.18 -16.07
C ARG A 177 -14.54 0.52 -16.24
N THR A 178 -15.51 -0.13 -16.88
CA THR A 178 -16.87 0.41 -17.03
C THR A 178 -17.61 0.38 -15.69
N ALA A 179 -17.53 -0.73 -14.95
CA ALA A 179 -18.16 -0.84 -13.63
C ALA A 179 -17.58 0.16 -12.62
N ALA A 180 -16.28 0.45 -12.70
CA ALA A 180 -15.59 1.44 -11.87
C ALA A 180 -16.13 2.87 -12.02
N GLN A 181 -16.84 3.18 -13.11
CA GLN A 181 -17.51 4.48 -13.30
C GLN A 181 -18.88 4.54 -12.62
N VAL A 182 -19.45 3.38 -12.26
CA VAL A 182 -20.85 3.25 -11.83
C VAL A 182 -20.95 3.03 -10.32
N SER A 183 -20.22 2.05 -9.77
CA SER A 183 -20.23 1.78 -8.32
C SER A 183 -18.92 1.13 -7.88
N LEU A 184 -18.35 1.70 -6.80
CA LEU A 184 -17.14 1.20 -6.17
C LEU A 184 -17.33 -0.22 -5.63
N GLU A 185 -18.44 -0.50 -4.97
CA GLU A 185 -18.76 -1.81 -4.40
C GLU A 185 -18.97 -2.86 -5.49
N VAL A 186 -19.67 -2.51 -6.58
CA VAL A 186 -19.90 -3.41 -7.71
C VAL A 186 -18.58 -3.77 -8.37
N VAL A 187 -17.72 -2.80 -8.70
CA VAL A 187 -16.41 -3.11 -9.30
C VAL A 187 -15.51 -3.88 -8.33
N THR A 188 -15.59 -3.60 -7.03
CA THR A 188 -14.84 -4.36 -6.01
C THR A 188 -15.28 -5.82 -5.97
N LEU A 189 -16.60 -6.08 -6.04
CA LEU A 189 -17.12 -7.45 -6.12
C LEU A 189 -16.66 -8.14 -7.40
N MET A 190 -16.75 -7.47 -8.55
CA MET A 190 -16.30 -8.01 -9.83
C MET A 190 -14.79 -8.32 -9.84
N ALA A 191 -13.98 -7.43 -9.28
CA ALA A 191 -12.53 -7.59 -9.13
C ALA A 191 -12.21 -8.79 -8.22
N THR A 192 -12.94 -8.93 -7.12
CA THR A 192 -12.80 -10.07 -6.20
C THR A 192 -13.17 -11.40 -6.88
N ASP A 193 -14.28 -11.43 -7.62
CA ASP A 193 -14.70 -12.60 -8.40
C ASP A 193 -13.68 -12.96 -9.49
N PHE A 194 -13.06 -11.96 -10.13
CA PHE A 194 -11.98 -12.17 -11.08
C PHE A 194 -10.75 -12.81 -10.41
N THR A 195 -10.28 -12.25 -9.29
CA THR A 195 -9.13 -12.76 -8.55
C THR A 195 -9.35 -14.19 -8.06
N LEU A 196 -10.52 -14.49 -7.50
CA LEU A 196 -10.87 -15.83 -7.03
C LEU A 196 -10.85 -16.85 -8.17
N ARG A 197 -11.50 -16.55 -9.30
CA ARG A 197 -11.49 -17.43 -10.48
C ARG A 197 -10.08 -17.66 -11.00
N TYR A 198 -9.29 -16.61 -11.13
CA TYR A 198 -7.90 -16.70 -11.56
C TYR A 198 -7.08 -17.65 -10.66
N LEU A 199 -7.23 -17.54 -9.33
CA LEU A 199 -6.49 -18.40 -8.39
C LEU A 199 -6.96 -19.87 -8.49
N ILE A 200 -8.27 -20.11 -8.59
CA ILE A 200 -8.86 -21.45 -8.74
C ILE A 200 -8.38 -22.12 -10.02
N GLU A 201 -8.52 -21.45 -11.17
CA GLU A 201 -8.13 -21.98 -12.49
C GLU A 201 -6.63 -22.31 -12.57
N ARG A 202 -5.80 -21.62 -11.79
CA ARG A 202 -4.35 -21.81 -11.74
C ARG A 202 -3.90 -22.76 -10.62
N GLY A 203 -4.83 -23.33 -9.84
CA GLY A 203 -4.53 -24.23 -8.72
C GLY A 203 -3.63 -23.56 -7.66
N LYS A 204 -3.81 -22.26 -7.42
CA LYS A 204 -3.01 -21.49 -6.44
C LYS A 204 -3.66 -21.54 -5.06
N TYR A 205 -2.84 -21.35 -4.03
CA TYR A 205 -3.35 -21.11 -2.68
C TYR A 205 -4.22 -19.85 -2.66
N ILE A 206 -5.36 -19.92 -1.98
CA ILE A 206 -6.30 -18.82 -1.84
C ILE A 206 -6.27 -18.36 -0.39
N ASP A 207 -5.81 -17.13 -0.18
CA ASP A 207 -5.95 -16.47 1.12
C ASP A 207 -7.46 -16.34 1.46
N PRO A 208 -7.89 -16.58 2.71
CA PRO A 208 -9.30 -16.46 3.08
C PRO A 208 -9.91 -15.07 2.89
N ARG A 209 -9.11 -13.99 2.95
CA ARG A 209 -9.59 -12.60 2.88
C ARG A 209 -10.44 -12.30 1.63
N PRO A 210 -10.03 -12.65 0.39
CA PRO A 210 -10.86 -12.45 -0.80
C PRO A 210 -12.23 -13.14 -0.70
N VAL A 211 -12.30 -14.33 -0.09
CA VAL A 211 -13.57 -15.05 0.11
C VAL A 211 -14.45 -14.31 1.12
N HIS A 212 -13.86 -13.81 2.22
CA HIS A 212 -14.57 -13.03 3.21
C HIS A 212 -15.07 -11.68 2.66
N LEU A 213 -14.25 -11.00 1.86
CA LEU A 213 -14.63 -9.77 1.14
C LEU A 213 -15.80 -10.02 0.19
N HIS A 214 -15.71 -11.06 -0.64
CA HIS A 214 -16.80 -11.47 -1.53
C HIS A 214 -18.10 -11.66 -0.75
N ASN A 215 -18.05 -12.47 0.32
CA ASN A 215 -19.23 -12.76 1.13
C ASN A 215 -19.80 -11.51 1.81
N ARG A 216 -18.94 -10.60 2.29
CA ARG A 216 -19.36 -9.32 2.88
C ARG A 216 -20.14 -8.48 1.88
N LEU A 217 -19.64 -8.34 0.65
CA LEU A 217 -20.31 -7.56 -0.40
C LEU A 217 -21.64 -8.19 -0.83
N VAL A 218 -21.68 -9.51 -1.01
CA VAL A 218 -22.92 -10.22 -1.35
C VAL A 218 -23.96 -10.11 -0.22
N GLN A 219 -23.55 -10.27 1.03
CA GLN A 219 -24.43 -10.09 2.20
C GLN A 219 -24.97 -8.66 2.31
N ALA A 220 -24.21 -7.66 1.87
CA ALA A 220 -24.65 -6.27 1.78
C ALA A 220 -25.60 -6.00 0.58
N GLY A 221 -25.93 -7.01 -0.22
CA GLY A 221 -26.83 -6.90 -1.36
C GLY A 221 -26.16 -6.40 -2.65
N VAL A 222 -24.82 -6.32 -2.69
CA VAL A 222 -24.09 -5.96 -3.90
C VAL A 222 -24.21 -7.11 -4.90
N THR A 223 -24.65 -6.80 -6.12
CA THR A 223 -24.85 -7.77 -7.19
C THR A 223 -24.48 -7.17 -8.54
N TYR A 224 -24.15 -8.03 -9.50
CA TYR A 224 -23.96 -7.66 -10.89
C TYR A 224 -24.32 -8.84 -11.80
N THR A 225 -24.65 -8.56 -13.07
CA THR A 225 -24.98 -9.60 -14.04
C THR A 225 -23.73 -10.40 -14.41
N ARG A 226 -23.78 -11.72 -14.23
CA ARG A 226 -22.73 -12.65 -14.65
C ARG A 226 -23.05 -13.13 -16.06
N ASN A 227 -22.16 -12.86 -17.01
CA ASN A 227 -22.23 -13.42 -18.36
C ASN A 227 -21.70 -14.85 -18.38
#